data_AF-A0A7W1NBP7-F1
#
_entry.id   AF-A0A7W1NBP7-F1
#
_cell.length_a   1.000
_cell.length_b   1.000
_cell.length_c   1.000
_cell.angle_alpha   90.00
_cell.angle_beta   90.00
_cell.angle_gamma   90.00
#
_symmetry.space_group_name_H-M   'P 1'
#
loop_
_entity.id
_entity.type
_entity.pdbx_description
1 polymer ?
#
loop_
_entity_poly.entity_id
_entity_poly.type
_entity_poly.pdbx_seq_one_letter_code
_entity_poly.pdbx_strand_id
1 'polypeptide(L)'
;AWPALALVAHGRVPAMLTRQDHGIAIGATRTMRAVEKDGGLPYDLQRRAGGDTVVWEGRRLCCAEQVADTATLVDAWVLELGDLAPDAVAEVVGLYLRLRDGAIGADELSAAAARYAPHGIFPGHLHQGSRELDLVLERQG
;
A
#
# COMPACT_ATOMS: atom_id res chain seq x y z
N ALA A 1 -19.91 4.20 -16.93
CA ALA A 1 -20.26 3.84 -15.55
C ALA A 1 -19.10 4.25 -14.66
N TRP A 2 -19.34 4.57 -13.38
CA TRP A 2 -18.24 4.84 -12.45
C TRP A 2 -17.58 3.53 -12.00
N PRO A 3 -16.26 3.51 -11.68
CA PRO A 3 -15.58 2.30 -11.25
C PRO A 3 -16.14 1.78 -9.94
N ALA A 4 -16.11 0.45 -9.78
CA ALA A 4 -16.38 -0.20 -8.52
C ALA A 4 -15.18 -0.07 -7.56
N LEU A 5 -15.40 -0.36 -6.27
CA LEU A 5 -14.32 -0.61 -5.32
C LEU A 5 -14.23 -2.12 -5.09
N ALA A 6 -13.07 -2.69 -5.37
CA ALA A 6 -12.72 -4.06 -5.04
C ALA A 6 -11.87 -4.05 -3.77
N LEU A 7 -12.30 -4.81 -2.77
CA LEU A 7 -11.60 -4.90 -1.48
C LEU A 7 -10.86 -6.22 -1.39
N VAL A 8 -9.56 -6.17 -1.12
CA VAL A 8 -8.80 -7.37 -0.75
C VAL A 8 -8.91 -7.54 0.77
N ALA A 9 -9.75 -8.48 1.19
CA ALA A 9 -10.04 -8.76 2.59
C ALA A 9 -8.99 -9.65 3.28
N HIS A 10 -7.99 -10.17 2.56
CA HIS A 10 -6.87 -10.88 3.18
C HIS A 10 -5.75 -9.89 3.50
N GLY A 11 -5.36 -9.82 4.77
CA GLY A 11 -4.38 -8.84 5.28
C GLY A 11 -2.99 -8.95 4.70
N ARG A 12 -2.19 -7.91 5.00
CA ARG A 12 -0.75 -7.71 4.72
C ARG A 12 -0.18 -8.67 3.65
N VAL A 13 0.26 -8.14 2.51
CA VAL A 13 0.98 -8.93 1.51
C VAL A 13 2.46 -8.98 1.90
N PRO A 14 3.08 -10.18 1.95
CA PRO A 14 4.49 -10.27 2.27
C PRO A 14 5.28 -9.68 1.11
N ALA A 15 6.15 -8.71 1.40
CA ALA A 15 7.03 -8.14 0.39
C ALA A 15 8.12 -9.15 -0.01
N MET A 16 8.55 -9.99 0.94
CA MET A 16 9.54 -11.03 0.71
C MET A 16 9.45 -12.12 1.79
N LEU A 17 9.77 -13.36 1.41
CA LEU A 17 10.04 -14.47 2.32
C LEU A 17 11.54 -14.75 2.33
N THR A 18 12.14 -14.90 3.51
CA THR A 18 13.57 -15.22 3.63
C THR A 18 13.81 -16.31 4.67
N ARG A 19 14.76 -17.20 4.35
CA ARG A 19 15.28 -18.23 5.27
C ARG A 19 16.39 -17.70 6.19
N GLN A 20 16.76 -16.44 6.04
CA GLN A 20 17.78 -15.82 6.89
C GLN A 20 17.26 -15.70 8.33
N ASP A 21 18.14 -16.06 9.27
CA ASP A 21 17.90 -15.82 10.70
C ASP A 21 18.28 -14.38 11.03
N HIS A 22 17.29 -13.62 11.49
CA HIS A 22 17.44 -12.22 11.88
C HIS A 22 17.53 -12.02 13.39
N GLY A 23 17.65 -13.11 14.17
CA GLY A 23 17.70 -13.08 15.64
C GLY A 23 16.36 -12.72 16.28
N ILE A 24 15.24 -13.09 15.66
CA ILE A 24 13.88 -12.79 16.13
C ILE A 24 13.24 -14.07 16.65
N ALA A 25 12.71 -14.05 17.88
CA ALA A 25 11.99 -15.18 18.46
C ALA A 25 10.72 -15.51 17.67
N ILE A 26 10.30 -16.78 17.65
CA ILE A 26 9.06 -17.21 16.97
C ILE A 26 7.86 -16.41 17.52
N GLY A 27 7.07 -15.84 16.60
CA GLY A 27 5.91 -15.01 16.94
C GLY A 27 6.25 -13.55 17.27
N ALA A 28 7.52 -13.20 17.47
CA ALA A 28 7.93 -11.82 17.66
C ALA A 28 8.03 -11.06 16.33
N THR A 29 7.85 -9.75 16.43
CA THR A 29 7.97 -8.80 15.31
C THR A 29 9.04 -7.76 15.64
N ARG A 30 9.86 -7.40 14.65
CA ARG A 30 10.82 -6.30 14.75
C ARG A 30 10.62 -5.31 13.60
N THR A 31 10.36 -4.05 13.93
CA THR A 31 10.36 -2.96 12.96
C THR A 31 11.79 -2.61 12.57
N MET A 32 12.02 -2.48 11.28
CA MET A 32 13.26 -1.99 10.70
C MET A 32 12.94 -0.79 9.81
N ARG A 33 13.65 0.31 10.02
CA ARG A 33 13.60 1.47 9.13
C ARG A 33 14.88 1.46 8.32
N ALA A 34 14.80 1.19 7.02
CA ALA A 34 15.96 1.45 6.18
C ALA A 34 16.29 2.95 6.22
N VAL A 35 17.57 3.25 6.29
CA VAL A 35 18.07 4.60 6.10
C VAL A 35 17.93 4.96 4.63
N GLU A 36 17.82 6.26 4.32
CA GLU A 36 17.51 6.78 3.00
C GLU A 36 18.44 6.24 1.89
N LYS A 37 19.71 5.98 2.21
CA LYS A 37 20.71 5.38 1.31
C LYS A 37 20.43 3.93 0.88
N ASP A 38 19.62 3.19 1.64
CA ASP A 38 19.28 1.78 1.39
C ASP A 38 17.87 1.63 0.77
N GLY A 39 17.32 2.73 0.23
CA GLY A 39 15.97 2.79 -0.32
C GLY A 39 14.88 3.14 0.69
N GLY A 40 15.22 3.42 1.95
CA GLY A 40 14.37 4.15 2.91
C GLY A 40 13.05 3.49 3.35
N LEU A 41 12.74 2.27 2.91
CA LEU A 41 11.43 1.68 3.18
C LEU A 41 11.37 1.13 4.61
N PRO A 42 10.33 1.47 5.39
CA PRO A 42 10.07 0.81 6.66
C PRO A 42 9.47 -0.58 6.41
N TYR A 43 9.95 -1.57 7.16
CA TYR A 43 9.48 -2.95 7.10
C TYR A 43 9.34 -3.55 8.50
N ASP A 44 8.44 -4.54 8.63
CA ASP A 44 8.38 -5.40 9.81
C ASP A 44 8.88 -6.80 9.48
N LEU A 45 9.80 -7.31 10.28
CA LEU A 45 10.24 -8.70 10.22
C LEU A 45 9.46 -9.53 11.23
N GLN A 46 8.88 -10.64 10.77
CA GLN A 46 8.14 -11.56 11.63
C GLN A 46 8.67 -12.99 11.50
N ARG A 47 9.04 -13.61 12.62
CA ARG A 47 9.46 -15.02 12.64
C ARG A 47 8.26 -15.94 12.74
N ARG A 48 8.13 -16.89 11.80
CA ARG A 48 7.07 -17.91 11.80
C ARG A 48 7.53 -19.19 12.50
N ALA A 49 6.56 -19.97 12.97
CA ALA A 49 6.82 -21.24 13.64
C ALA A 49 7.54 -22.28 12.75
N GLY A 50 7.41 -22.16 11.43
CA GLY A 50 8.11 -23.01 10.44
C GLY A 50 9.58 -22.66 10.20
N GLY A 51 10.15 -21.68 10.89
CA GLY A 51 11.56 -21.29 10.74
C GLY A 51 11.85 -20.32 9.59
N ASP A 52 10.82 -19.83 8.90
CA ASP A 52 10.95 -18.73 7.93
C ASP A 52 10.73 -17.37 8.61
N THR A 53 11.40 -16.35 8.09
CA THR A 53 11.15 -14.95 8.44
C THR A 53 10.40 -14.28 7.30
N VAL A 54 9.28 -13.63 7.61
CA VAL A 54 8.48 -12.86 6.64
C VAL A 54 8.85 -11.40 6.78
N VAL A 55 9.08 -10.73 5.65
CA VAL A 55 9.27 -9.28 5.59
C VAL A 55 7.96 -8.66 5.10
N TRP A 56 7.40 -7.77 5.92
CA TRP A 56 6.22 -6.99 5.60
C TRP A 56 6.65 -5.58 5.25
N GLU A 57 6.21 -5.06 4.10
CA GLU A 57 6.35 -3.63 3.85
C GLU A 57 5.43 -2.86 4.81
N GLY A 58 5.98 -1.84 5.48
CA GLY A 58 5.25 -1.08 6.48
C GLY A 58 4.27 -0.07 5.91
N ARG A 59 4.44 0.30 4.64
CA ARG A 59 3.69 1.39 3.99
C ARG A 59 2.35 0.91 3.46
N ARG A 60 1.34 1.78 3.45
CA ARG A 60 0.03 1.50 2.82
C ARG A 60 -0.06 2.11 1.44
N LEU A 61 -0.56 1.34 0.47
CA LEU A 61 -0.91 1.85 -0.84
C LEU A 61 -2.08 2.85 -0.73
N CYS A 62 -1.83 4.11 -1.07
CA CYS A 62 -2.82 5.18 -1.07
C CYS A 62 -2.48 6.22 -2.16
N CYS A 63 -3.29 6.24 -3.21
CA CYS A 63 -3.10 7.08 -4.41
C CYS A 63 -4.33 7.97 -4.65
N ALA A 64 -4.66 8.81 -3.67
CA ALA A 64 -5.87 9.64 -3.68
C ALA A 64 -5.94 10.59 -4.88
N GLU A 65 -4.81 11.19 -5.28
CA GLU A 65 -4.73 12.14 -6.38
C GLU A 65 -5.10 11.52 -7.73
N GLN A 66 -4.85 10.22 -7.91
CA GLN A 66 -5.07 9.51 -9.18
C GLN A 66 -6.52 9.02 -9.34
N VAL A 67 -7.37 9.15 -8.32
CA VAL A 67 -8.75 8.65 -8.36
C VAL A 67 -9.56 9.37 -9.44
N ALA A 68 -9.47 10.70 -9.54
CA ALA A 68 -10.21 11.44 -10.58
C ALA A 68 -9.72 11.06 -12.00
N ASP A 69 -8.41 11.02 -12.20
CA ASP A 69 -7.78 10.78 -13.51
C ASP A 69 -8.02 9.37 -14.04
N THR A 70 -8.16 8.38 -13.15
CA THR A 70 -8.35 6.98 -13.52
C THR A 70 -9.80 6.53 -13.57
N ALA A 71 -10.75 7.40 -13.15
CA ALA A 71 -12.15 7.02 -12.98
C ALA A 71 -12.86 6.55 -14.25
N THR A 72 -12.37 6.91 -15.44
CA THR A 72 -12.93 6.44 -16.72
C THR A 72 -12.07 5.37 -17.39
N LEU A 73 -10.92 5.03 -16.80
CA LEU A 73 -9.91 4.14 -17.36
C LEU A 73 -9.94 2.73 -16.75
N VAL A 74 -10.63 2.55 -15.62
CA VAL A 74 -10.66 1.29 -14.88
C VAL A 74 -12.08 0.89 -14.54
N ASP A 75 -12.34 -0.42 -14.50
CA ASP A 75 -13.61 -0.96 -14.03
C ASP A 75 -13.69 -0.96 -12.49
N ALA A 76 -12.54 -1.02 -11.80
CA ALA A 76 -12.46 -0.95 -10.35
C ALA A 76 -11.10 -0.47 -9.82
N TRP A 77 -11.11 0.12 -8.63
CA TRP A 77 -9.91 0.30 -7.81
C TRP A 77 -9.79 -0.80 -6.77
N VAL A 78 -8.58 -1.32 -6.58
CA VAL A 78 -8.27 -2.35 -5.59
C VAL A 78 -7.71 -1.70 -4.33
N LEU A 79 -8.36 -1.92 -3.19
CA LEU A 79 -7.89 -1.46 -1.88
C LEU A 79 -7.38 -2.64 -1.04
N GLU A 80 -6.12 -2.58 -0.62
CA GLU A 80 -5.49 -3.59 0.25
C GLU A 80 -5.61 -3.17 1.72
N LEU A 81 -6.70 -3.59 2.36
CA LEU A 81 -7.07 -3.18 3.73
C LEU A 81 -7.24 -4.34 4.70
N GLY A 82 -6.83 -5.56 4.33
CA GLY A 82 -7.16 -6.75 5.11
C GLY A 82 -6.49 -6.85 6.49
N ASP A 83 -5.57 -5.95 6.83
CA ASP A 83 -4.96 -5.83 8.16
C ASP A 83 -5.60 -4.72 9.01
N LEU A 84 -6.65 -4.06 8.52
CA LEU A 84 -7.43 -3.07 9.26
C LEU A 84 -8.63 -3.71 9.99
N ALA A 85 -9.01 -3.09 11.10
CA ALA A 85 -10.26 -3.40 11.78
C ALA A 85 -11.47 -2.96 10.91
N PRO A 86 -12.65 -3.60 11.08
CA PRO A 86 -13.81 -3.35 10.20
C PRO A 86 -14.26 -1.89 10.13
N ASP A 87 -14.15 -1.14 11.23
CA ASP A 87 -14.45 0.29 11.31
C ASP A 87 -13.49 1.13 10.46
N ALA A 88 -12.19 0.85 10.54
CA ALA A 88 -11.17 1.50 9.71
C ALA A 88 -11.34 1.16 8.22
N VAL A 89 -11.73 -0.08 7.89
CA VAL A 89 -12.07 -0.46 6.50
C VAL A 89 -13.26 0.36 6.01
N ALA A 90 -14.36 0.42 6.79
CA ALA A 90 -15.55 1.16 6.40
C ALA A 90 -15.27 2.65 6.20
N GLU A 91 -14.46 3.25 7.06
CA GLU A 91 -14.05 4.66 6.94
C GLU A 91 -13.25 4.92 5.67
N VAL A 92 -12.18 4.16 5.40
CA VAL A 92 -11.34 4.34 4.22
C VAL A 92 -12.13 4.13 2.93
N VAL A 93 -12.96 3.09 2.87
CA VAL A 93 -13.83 2.81 1.71
C VAL A 93 -14.82 3.95 1.49
N GLY A 94 -15.46 4.45 2.55
CA GLY A 94 -16.39 5.57 2.48
C GLY A 94 -15.72 6.84 1.94
N LEU A 95 -14.47 7.11 2.33
CA LEU A 95 -13.72 8.26 1.83
C LEU A 95 -13.35 8.11 0.34
N TYR A 96 -12.96 6.91 -0.12
CA TYR A 96 -12.74 6.66 -1.55
C TYR A 96 -14.01 6.90 -2.38
N LEU A 97 -15.18 6.50 -1.88
CA LEU A 97 -16.46 6.77 -2.55
C LEU A 97 -16.77 8.27 -2.58
N ARG A 98 -16.61 8.98 -1.46
CA ARG A 98 -16.80 10.44 -1.40
C ARG A 98 -15.84 11.18 -2.34
N LEU A 99 -14.59 10.72 -2.44
CA LEU A 99 -13.59 11.29 -3.34
C LEU A 99 -13.96 11.06 -4.81
N ARG A 100 -14.34 9.84 -5.18
CA ARG A 100 -14.87 9.51 -6.51
C ARG A 100 -16.04 10.42 -6.90
N ASP A 101 -16.94 10.67 -5.94
CA ASP A 101 -18.14 11.47 -6.16
C ASP A 101 -17.85 12.99 -6.09
N GLY A 102 -16.59 13.40 -5.90
CA GLY A 102 -16.16 14.81 -5.84
C GLY A 102 -16.57 15.55 -4.56
N ALA A 103 -17.01 14.82 -3.53
CA ALA A 103 -17.48 15.39 -2.27
C ALA A 103 -16.33 15.78 -1.32
N ILE A 104 -15.12 15.29 -1.55
CA ILE A 104 -13.89 15.60 -0.81
C ILE A 104 -12.69 15.72 -1.74
N GLY A 105 -11.61 16.33 -1.25
CA GLY A 105 -10.31 16.36 -1.92
C GLY A 105 -9.40 15.19 -1.53
N ALA A 106 -8.32 14.99 -2.29
CA ALA A 106 -7.33 13.94 -2.05
C ALA A 106 -6.65 14.03 -0.67
N ASP A 107 -6.45 15.25 -0.17
CA ASP A 107 -5.82 15.49 1.14
C ASP A 107 -6.61 14.89 2.31
N GLU A 108 -7.95 14.93 2.24
CA GLU A 108 -8.81 14.39 3.30
C GLU A 108 -8.69 12.85 3.38
N LEU A 109 -8.67 12.17 2.22
CA LEU A 109 -8.43 10.73 2.15
C LEU A 109 -7.02 10.37 2.63
N SER A 110 -5.99 11.09 2.18
CA SER A 110 -4.60 10.85 2.57
C SER A 110 -4.38 11.04 4.08
N ALA A 111 -4.95 12.08 4.67
CA ALA A 111 -4.89 12.32 6.11
C ALA A 111 -5.58 11.21 6.90
N ALA A 112 -6.74 10.73 6.42
CA ALA A 112 -7.43 9.62 7.06
C ALA A 112 -6.65 8.32 6.97
N ALA A 113 -6.13 7.97 5.79
CA ALA A 113 -5.32 6.77 5.56
C ALA A 113 -4.03 6.77 6.40
N ALA A 114 -3.40 7.93 6.59
CA ALA A 114 -2.20 8.08 7.42
C ALA A 114 -2.42 7.65 8.88
N ARG A 115 -3.62 7.82 9.44
CA ARG A 115 -3.94 7.35 10.81
C ARG A 115 -3.83 5.83 10.96
N TYR A 116 -4.02 5.09 9.87
CA TYR A 116 -3.94 3.63 9.85
C TYR A 116 -2.64 3.10 9.27
N ALA A 117 -1.74 3.99 8.84
CA ALA A 117 -0.48 3.66 8.21
C ALA A 117 0.69 4.12 9.10
N PRO A 118 1.01 3.38 10.19
CA PRO A 118 2.01 3.82 11.18
C PRO A 118 3.41 4.02 10.59
N HIS A 119 3.69 3.39 9.44
CA HIS A 119 4.96 3.55 8.72
C HIS A 119 4.84 4.44 7.47
N GLY A 120 3.73 5.17 7.33
CA GLY A 120 3.47 6.10 6.24
C GLY A 120 2.64 5.53 5.10
N ILE A 121 2.15 6.43 4.25
CA ILE A 121 1.47 6.12 3.00
C ILE A 121 2.48 6.05 1.86
N PHE A 122 2.21 5.17 0.90
CA PHE A 122 2.96 5.02 -0.34
C PHE A 122 1.96 5.10 -1.49
N PRO A 123 2.12 6.01 -2.46
CA PRO A 123 1.23 6.05 -3.63
C PRO A 123 1.39 4.84 -4.55
N GLY A 124 2.26 3.89 -4.19
CA GLY A 124 2.63 2.79 -5.05
C GLY A 124 3.61 3.23 -6.12
N HIS A 125 3.78 2.34 -7.09
CA HIS A 125 4.43 2.64 -8.35
C HIS A 125 3.62 3.63 -9.20
N LEU A 126 2.42 4.06 -8.80
CA LEU A 126 1.51 4.83 -9.67
C LEU A 126 1.95 6.25 -10.01
N HIS A 127 2.97 6.81 -9.35
CA HIS A 127 3.59 8.06 -9.84
C HIS A 127 4.46 7.82 -11.09
N GLN A 128 5.14 6.67 -11.21
CA GLN A 128 5.91 6.23 -12.40
C GLN A 128 6.15 4.72 -12.37
N GLY A 129 5.14 3.91 -12.71
CA GLY A 129 5.20 2.48 -12.39
C GLY A 129 5.93 1.64 -13.42
N SER A 130 5.32 0.53 -13.82
CA SER A 130 5.80 -0.31 -14.93
C SER A 130 5.94 0.43 -16.28
N ARG A 131 5.52 1.71 -16.37
CA ARG A 131 5.68 2.60 -17.53
C ARG A 131 7.05 3.29 -17.61
N GLU A 132 7.94 3.09 -16.64
CA GLU A 132 9.35 3.54 -16.78
C GLU A 132 10.02 2.90 -18.01
N LEU A 133 9.62 1.68 -18.38
CA LEU A 133 10.10 0.96 -19.56
C LEU A 133 9.59 1.57 -20.88
N ASP A 134 8.35 2.07 -20.90
CA ASP A 134 7.79 2.79 -22.05
C ASP A 134 8.56 4.10 -22.28
N LEU A 135 8.94 4.80 -21.20
CA LEU A 135 9.72 6.04 -21.25
C LEU A 135 11.21 5.83 -21.60
N VAL A 136 11.76 4.62 -21.44
CA VAL A 136 13.09 4.25 -21.95
C VAL A 136 13.04 4.00 -23.45
N LEU A 137 11.98 3.37 -23.94
CA LEU A 137 11.74 3.16 -25.37
C LEU A 137 11.51 4.50 -26.10
N GLU A 138 10.74 5.42 -25.50
CA GLU A 138 10.53 6.78 -26.03
C GLU A 138 11.81 7.65 -26.07
N ARG A 139 12.87 7.29 -25.32
CA ARG A 139 14.16 8.03 -25.27
C ARG A 139 15.25 7.46 -26.19
N GLN A 140 15.04 6.26 -26.76
CA GLN A 140 15.98 5.60 -27.66
C GLN A 140 15.59 5.71 -29.14
N GLY A 141 14.36 6.16 -29.43
CA GLY A 141 13.90 6.57 -30.76
C GLY A 141 14.09 8.06 -31.00
#